data_AF-H3NSM6-F1
#
_entry.id   AF-H3NSM6-F1
#
_cell.length_a   1.000
_cell.length_b   1.000
_cell.length_c   1.000
_cell.angle_alpha   90.00
_cell.angle_beta   90.00
_cell.angle_gamma   90.00
#
_symmetry.space_group_name_H-M   'P 1'
#
loop_
_entity.id
_entity.type
_entity.pdbx_description
1 polymer ?
#
loop_
_entity_poly.entity_id
_entity_poly.type
_entity_poly.pdbx_seq_one_letter_code
_entity_poly.pdbx_strand_id
1 'polypeptide(L)'
;MLISTRQTGLTLTELMVSLAVSSFIVLAAATHYTITYRTTLNAQTSALRTQQFATTEHIVSSAIRESGYLGSLSNVTTHLTTTGGYSNSSSPTAAAYAAAVHPDTSLDCVIVEIGTATGANPSTINEAYYQYGFRISNDTVQSTRGTSVACNTGTWSDLTVSDVLAFKSLKVTQDGSDAFVNADSPTLSALTEADCYNSSRANNCLIEQLWQLELCALPPSSSAATCDDTTSAYFSQTLVTPRNPLLTGATP
;
A
#
# COMPACT_ATOMS: atom_id res chain seq x y z
N MET A 1 -66.75 -41.66 -36.58
CA MET A 1 -66.51 -40.21 -36.65
C MET A 1 -64.99 -40.02 -36.69
N LEU A 2 -64.41 -39.95 -37.90
CA LEU A 2 -62.96 -39.83 -38.09
C LEU A 2 -62.63 -38.36 -38.25
N ILE A 3 -61.92 -37.80 -37.27
CA ILE A 3 -61.40 -36.43 -37.32
C ILE A 3 -60.27 -36.43 -38.36
N SER A 4 -60.53 -35.84 -39.53
CA SER A 4 -59.53 -35.58 -40.55
C SER A 4 -58.60 -34.45 -40.06
N THR A 5 -57.39 -34.82 -39.64
CA THR A 5 -56.31 -33.87 -39.40
C THR A 5 -55.80 -33.36 -40.75
N ARG A 6 -56.16 -32.13 -41.11
CA ARG A 6 -55.58 -31.43 -42.27
C ARG A 6 -54.07 -31.32 -42.08
N GLN A 7 -53.29 -32.04 -42.87
CA GLN A 7 -51.85 -31.80 -43.00
C GLN A 7 -51.64 -30.58 -43.89
N THR A 8 -51.29 -29.44 -43.29
CA THR A 8 -50.81 -28.26 -44.01
C THR A 8 -49.32 -28.47 -44.31
N GLY A 9 -49.01 -28.87 -45.54
CA GLY A 9 -47.63 -28.94 -46.02
C GLY A 9 -47.06 -27.52 -46.19
N LEU A 10 -45.90 -27.25 -45.58
CA LEU A 10 -45.15 -26.01 -45.76
C LEU A 10 -44.76 -25.85 -47.24
N THR A 11 -44.95 -24.66 -47.79
CA THR A 11 -44.50 -24.36 -49.15
C THR A 11 -42.97 -24.19 -49.19
N LEU A 12 -42.32 -24.60 -50.27
CA LEU A 12 -40.85 -24.52 -50.40
C LEU A 12 -40.32 -23.09 -50.19
N THR A 13 -41.08 -22.09 -50.61
CA THR A 13 -40.78 -20.67 -50.38
C THR A 13 -40.82 -20.28 -48.90
N GLU A 14 -41.77 -20.81 -48.13
CA GLU A 14 -41.91 -20.55 -46.70
C GLU A 14 -40.76 -21.21 -45.90
N LEU A 15 -40.29 -22.37 -46.37
CA LEU A 15 -39.10 -23.03 -45.84
C LEU A 15 -37.83 -22.22 -46.15
N MET A 16 -37.68 -21.68 -47.37
CA MET A 16 -36.53 -20.82 -47.71
C MET A 16 -36.52 -19.52 -46.91
N VAL A 17 -37.68 -18.88 -46.72
CA VAL A 17 -37.79 -17.64 -45.95
C VAL A 17 -37.48 -17.88 -44.47
N SER A 18 -38.02 -18.95 -43.88
CA SER A 18 -37.72 -19.29 -42.48
C SER A 18 -36.24 -19.62 -42.25
N LEU A 19 -35.59 -20.31 -43.20
CA LEU A 19 -34.16 -20.60 -43.14
C LEU A 19 -33.31 -19.32 -43.29
N ALA A 20 -33.70 -18.42 -44.20
CA ALA A 20 -33.05 -17.13 -44.34
C ALA A 20 -33.17 -16.29 -43.06
N VAL A 21 -34.37 -16.12 -42.52
CA VAL A 21 -34.61 -15.33 -41.29
C VAL A 21 -33.89 -15.94 -40.08
N SER A 22 -33.95 -17.27 -39.91
CA SER A 22 -33.23 -17.93 -38.81
C SER A 22 -31.71 -17.79 -38.93
N SER A 23 -31.13 -17.81 -40.14
CA SER A 23 -29.70 -17.59 -40.34
C SER A 23 -29.26 -16.19 -39.90
N PHE A 24 -30.07 -15.14 -40.17
CA PHE A 24 -29.79 -13.78 -39.70
C PHE A 24 -29.88 -13.68 -38.17
N ILE A 25 -30.87 -14.32 -37.55
CA ILE A 25 -31.03 -14.32 -36.10
C ILE A 25 -29.84 -15.02 -35.42
N VAL A 26 -29.41 -16.18 -35.93
CA VAL A 26 -28.25 -16.91 -35.38
C VAL A 26 -26.97 -16.10 -35.54
N LEU A 27 -26.77 -15.43 -36.68
CA LEU A 27 -25.61 -14.57 -36.90
C LEU A 27 -25.60 -13.38 -35.91
N ALA A 28 -26.75 -12.73 -35.71
CA ALA A 28 -26.90 -11.63 -34.75
C ALA A 28 -26.67 -12.10 -33.30
N ALA A 29 -27.16 -13.28 -32.94
CA ALA A 29 -26.92 -13.87 -31.62
C ALA A 29 -25.43 -14.20 -31.41
N ALA A 30 -24.75 -14.73 -32.43
CA ALA A 30 -23.33 -15.06 -32.36
C ALA A 30 -22.44 -13.81 -32.24
N THR A 31 -22.73 -12.74 -33.00
CA THR A 31 -21.99 -11.46 -32.87
C THR A 31 -22.21 -10.84 -31.50
N HIS A 32 -23.45 -10.84 -31.00
CA HIS A 32 -23.72 -10.33 -29.66
C HIS A 32 -23.02 -11.14 -28.57
N TYR A 33 -23.02 -12.47 -28.67
CA TYR A 33 -22.30 -13.34 -27.73
C TYR A 33 -20.80 -13.08 -27.72
N THR A 34 -20.16 -12.97 -28.91
CA THR A 34 -18.72 -12.74 -29.00
C THR A 34 -18.29 -11.37 -28.49
N ILE A 35 -19.06 -10.32 -28.76
CA ILE A 35 -18.83 -8.98 -28.22
C ILE A 35 -18.95 -9.02 -26.70
N THR A 36 -20.08 -9.53 -26.18
CA THR A 36 -20.33 -9.60 -24.74
C THR A 36 -19.24 -10.38 -24.02
N TYR A 37 -18.88 -11.57 -24.53
CA TYR A 37 -17.82 -12.39 -23.96
C TYR A 37 -16.47 -11.66 -23.86
N ARG A 38 -16.05 -10.99 -24.94
CA ARG A 38 -14.79 -10.21 -24.94
C ARG A 38 -14.86 -9.04 -23.97
N THR A 39 -15.99 -8.32 -23.93
CA THR A 39 -16.15 -7.20 -22.98
C THR A 39 -16.12 -7.68 -21.54
N THR A 40 -16.75 -8.81 -21.22
CA THR A 40 -16.73 -9.38 -19.88
C THR A 40 -15.33 -9.80 -19.46
N LEU A 41 -14.57 -10.46 -20.35
CA LEU A 41 -13.17 -10.84 -20.06
C LEU A 41 -12.28 -9.61 -19.83
N ASN A 42 -12.42 -8.57 -20.65
CA ASN A 42 -11.65 -7.34 -20.49
C ASN A 42 -12.03 -6.61 -19.19
N ALA A 43 -13.32 -6.57 -18.85
CA ALA A 43 -13.79 -5.97 -17.60
C ALA A 43 -13.27 -6.74 -16.38
N GLN A 44 -13.29 -8.08 -16.41
CA GLN A 44 -12.81 -8.92 -15.32
C GLN A 44 -11.30 -8.76 -15.12
N THR A 45 -10.51 -8.81 -16.20
CA THR A 45 -9.04 -8.61 -16.12
C THR A 45 -8.67 -7.22 -15.63
N SER A 46 -9.39 -6.18 -16.09
CA SER A 46 -9.20 -4.82 -15.59
C SER A 46 -9.54 -4.71 -14.10
N ALA A 47 -10.64 -5.33 -13.65
CA ALA A 47 -11.04 -5.30 -12.25
C ALA A 47 -10.01 -5.99 -11.33
N LEU A 48 -9.50 -7.16 -11.74
CA LEU A 48 -8.46 -7.89 -11.01
C LEU A 48 -7.17 -7.06 -10.86
N ARG A 49 -6.74 -6.37 -11.92
CA ARG A 49 -5.56 -5.49 -11.89
C ARG A 49 -5.73 -4.34 -10.91
N THR A 50 -6.85 -3.64 -10.99
CA THR A 50 -7.16 -2.54 -10.06
C THR A 50 -7.24 -3.02 -8.63
N GLN A 51 -7.85 -4.18 -8.39
CA GLN A 51 -7.94 -4.77 -7.05
C GLN A 51 -6.55 -5.14 -6.50
N GLN A 52 -5.70 -5.79 -7.29
CA GLN A 52 -4.34 -6.17 -6.86
C GLN A 52 -3.50 -4.92 -6.55
N PHE A 53 -3.57 -3.89 -7.39
CA PHE A 53 -2.86 -2.64 -7.17
C PHE A 53 -3.32 -1.94 -5.89
N ALA A 54 -4.63 -1.68 -5.76
CA ALA A 54 -5.19 -0.99 -4.60
C ALA A 54 -4.99 -1.77 -3.29
N THR A 55 -5.07 -3.10 -3.33
CA THR A 55 -4.82 -3.94 -2.15
C THR A 55 -3.35 -3.85 -1.72
N THR A 56 -2.43 -3.86 -2.68
CA THR A 56 -0.98 -3.74 -2.40
C THR A 56 -0.67 -2.38 -1.78
N GLU A 57 -1.17 -1.31 -2.37
CA GLU A 57 -1.05 0.05 -1.83
C GLU A 57 -1.63 0.15 -0.43
N HIS A 58 -2.82 -0.41 -0.20
CA HIS A 58 -3.45 -0.40 1.11
C HIS A 58 -2.63 -1.14 2.17
N ILE A 59 -2.08 -2.31 1.84
CA ILE A 59 -1.29 -3.10 2.80
C ILE A 59 0.00 -2.38 3.16
N VAL A 60 0.75 -1.87 2.17
CA VAL A 60 2.02 -1.16 2.41
C VAL A 60 1.77 0.14 3.17
N SER A 61 0.78 0.94 2.76
CA SER A 61 0.44 2.18 3.46
C SER A 61 -0.10 1.92 4.87
N SER A 62 -0.84 0.84 5.10
CA SER A 62 -1.29 0.47 6.46
C SER A 62 -0.11 0.10 7.35
N ALA A 63 0.88 -0.63 6.83
CA ALA A 63 2.09 -0.93 7.59
C ALA A 63 2.83 0.36 7.97
N ILE A 64 3.02 1.29 7.03
CA ILE A 64 3.62 2.61 7.31
C ILE A 64 2.80 3.38 8.37
N ARG A 65 1.47 3.31 8.33
CA ARG A 65 0.60 3.93 9.35
C ARG A 65 0.75 3.32 10.73
N GLU A 66 1.10 2.04 10.80
CA GLU A 66 1.39 1.32 12.04
C GLU A 66 2.82 1.55 12.54
N SER A 67 3.70 2.14 11.73
CA SER A 67 5.06 2.47 12.16
C SER A 67 5.02 3.25 13.47
N GLY A 68 5.87 2.84 14.41
CA GLY A 68 5.86 3.46 15.72
C GLY A 68 4.58 3.23 16.53
N TYR A 69 3.83 2.15 16.32
CA TYR A 69 2.79 1.76 17.28
C TYR A 69 3.41 1.09 18.51
N LEU A 70 3.00 1.55 19.70
CA LEU A 70 3.40 1.00 20.99
C LEU A 70 2.35 -0.02 21.46
N GLY A 71 2.55 -1.28 21.08
CA GLY A 71 1.57 -2.36 21.32
C GLY A 71 1.38 -2.82 22.77
N SER A 72 2.11 -2.26 23.74
CA SER A 72 1.98 -2.64 25.16
C SER A 72 2.09 -1.43 26.09
N LEU A 73 1.38 -1.47 27.22
CA LEU A 73 1.47 -0.46 28.28
C LEU A 73 2.90 -0.33 28.82
N SER A 74 3.64 -1.44 28.93
CA SER A 74 5.04 -1.43 29.34
C SER A 74 5.92 -0.66 28.35
N ASN A 75 5.66 -0.78 27.04
CA ASN A 75 6.40 -0.06 26.01
C ASN A 75 6.04 1.43 26.03
N VAL A 76 4.76 1.77 26.25
CA VAL A 76 4.34 3.18 26.43
C VAL A 76 5.01 3.79 27.66
N THR A 77 5.01 3.10 28.80
CA THR A 77 5.67 3.59 30.01
C THR A 77 7.17 3.70 29.83
N THR A 78 7.83 2.70 29.24
CA THR A 78 9.28 2.74 28.95
C THR A 78 9.61 3.84 27.95
N HIS A 79 8.78 4.05 26.94
CA HIS A 79 8.93 5.15 26.00
C HIS A 79 8.85 6.49 26.74
N LEU A 80 7.78 6.73 27.50
CA LEU A 80 7.61 7.96 28.26
C LEU A 80 8.69 8.19 29.32
N THR A 81 9.25 7.14 29.94
CA THR A 81 10.35 7.29 30.90
C THR A 81 11.70 7.50 30.23
N THR A 82 11.92 6.94 29.04
CA THR A 82 13.17 7.12 28.26
C THR A 82 13.18 8.43 27.47
N THR A 83 12.02 8.92 27.03
CA THR A 83 11.91 10.19 26.28
C THR A 83 11.52 11.37 27.17
N GLY A 84 10.85 11.15 28.30
CA GLY A 84 10.33 12.19 29.19
C GLY A 84 11.24 12.59 30.37
N GLY A 85 12.51 12.20 30.38
CA GLY A 85 13.38 12.35 31.57
C GLY A 85 14.85 12.71 31.34
N TYR A 86 15.31 12.93 30.11
CA TYR A 86 16.73 13.26 29.85
C TYR A 86 16.97 14.77 29.72
N SER A 87 17.98 15.26 30.44
CA SER A 87 18.58 16.58 30.26
C SER A 87 19.24 16.66 28.89
N ASN A 88 18.56 17.31 27.93
CA ASN A 88 19.05 18.21 26.84
C ASN A 88 20.43 17.98 26.16
N SER A 89 21.03 16.79 26.29
CA SER A 89 22.38 16.47 25.81
C SER A 89 22.52 15.04 25.30
N SER A 90 21.52 14.17 25.48
CA SER A 90 21.57 12.75 25.07
C SER A 90 20.18 12.10 24.91
N SER A 91 19.15 12.86 24.55
CA SER A 91 17.80 12.27 24.37
C SER A 91 17.76 11.44 23.08
N PRO A 92 17.19 10.21 23.08
CA PRO A 92 16.94 9.46 21.85
C PRO A 92 15.91 10.25 21.02
N THR A 93 16.47 10.99 20.08
CA THR A 93 15.89 11.98 19.16
C THR A 93 14.69 11.46 18.37
N ALA A 94 13.89 12.35 17.78
CA ALA A 94 12.94 12.05 16.69
C ALA A 94 13.52 11.08 15.64
N ALA A 95 14.83 11.11 15.41
CA ALA A 95 15.54 10.18 14.54
C ALA A 95 15.34 8.69 14.88
N ALA A 96 15.11 8.31 16.15
CA ALA A 96 14.82 6.91 16.52
C ALA A 96 13.43 6.45 16.06
N TYR A 97 12.49 7.38 15.84
CA TYR A 97 11.17 7.11 15.27
C TYR A 97 11.14 7.32 13.75
N ALA A 98 11.93 8.27 13.23
CA ALA A 98 12.25 8.35 11.81
C ALA A 98 12.87 7.03 11.29
N ALA A 99 13.64 6.36 12.15
CA ALA A 99 14.16 5.03 11.92
C ALA A 99 13.09 3.92 12.03
N ALA A 100 11.79 4.20 12.20
CA ALA A 100 10.78 3.14 12.14
C ALA A 100 10.44 2.71 10.71
N VAL A 101 10.85 3.50 9.70
CA VAL A 101 10.71 3.14 8.28
C VAL A 101 12.10 3.19 7.65
N HIS A 102 12.59 2.05 7.17
CA HIS A 102 13.88 1.89 6.53
C HIS A 102 13.70 1.58 5.04
N PRO A 103 13.61 2.60 4.18
CA PRO A 103 13.63 2.39 2.75
C PRO A 103 15.04 2.06 2.27
N ASP A 104 15.18 0.98 1.50
CA ASP A 104 16.36 0.68 0.71
C ASP A 104 16.07 1.07 -0.75
N THR A 105 16.55 2.24 -1.13
CA THR A 105 16.38 2.80 -2.48
C THR A 105 17.13 2.04 -3.56
N SER A 106 18.05 1.13 -3.18
CA SER A 106 18.82 0.32 -4.12
C SER A 106 18.18 -1.04 -4.42
N LEU A 107 17.27 -1.51 -3.55
CA LEU A 107 16.65 -2.83 -3.61
C LEU A 107 15.11 -2.80 -3.75
N ASP A 108 14.51 -1.64 -4.05
CA ASP A 108 13.05 -1.43 -4.10
C ASP A 108 12.35 -2.11 -2.91
N CYS A 109 12.92 -1.89 -1.73
CA CYS A 109 12.55 -2.56 -0.50
C CYS A 109 12.31 -1.53 0.61
N VAL A 110 11.35 -1.81 1.48
CA VAL A 110 11.08 -1.04 2.68
C VAL A 110 10.85 -1.98 3.84
N ILE A 111 11.48 -1.67 4.97
CA ILE A 111 11.22 -2.33 6.23
C ILE A 111 10.50 -1.33 7.12
N VAL A 112 9.37 -1.76 7.67
CA VAL A 112 8.56 -0.97 8.59
C VAL A 112 8.57 -1.65 9.95
N GLU A 113 8.97 -0.89 10.96
CA GLU A 113 9.12 -1.35 12.32
C GLU A 113 7.94 -0.93 13.16
N ILE A 114 7.44 -1.89 13.94
CA ILE A 114 6.34 -1.69 14.86
C ILE A 114 6.84 -2.01 16.26
N GLY A 115 6.87 -0.97 17.08
CA GLY A 115 7.52 -0.95 18.38
C GLY A 115 8.55 0.20 18.47
N THR A 116 9.20 0.31 19.62
CA THR A 116 10.26 1.29 19.86
C THR A 116 11.64 0.68 19.71
N ALA A 117 12.54 1.37 19.02
CA ALA A 117 13.97 1.21 19.24
C ALA A 117 14.29 1.61 20.71
N THR A 118 14.38 0.64 21.62
CA THR A 118 14.84 0.89 22.98
C THR A 118 16.37 0.98 22.98
N GLY A 119 16.92 2.17 23.28
CA GLY A 119 18.37 2.35 23.35
C GLY A 119 18.81 3.81 23.35
N ALA A 120 20.02 4.07 23.85
CA ALA A 120 20.67 5.39 23.85
C ALA A 120 21.17 5.81 22.45
N ASN A 121 21.12 4.92 21.46
CA ASN A 121 21.57 5.18 20.10
C ASN A 121 20.39 4.97 19.12
N PRO A 122 19.92 6.04 18.42
CA PRO A 122 18.82 5.97 17.45
C PRO A 122 19.12 5.08 16.23
N SER A 123 20.36 4.60 16.09
CA SER A 123 20.83 3.78 14.97
C SER A 123 20.87 2.27 15.27
N THR A 124 20.47 1.84 16.46
CA THR A 124 20.54 0.42 16.89
C THR A 124 19.24 0.00 17.58
N ILE A 125 18.53 -0.92 16.93
CA ILE A 125 17.28 -1.51 17.38
C ILE A 125 17.62 -2.62 18.39
N ASN A 126 17.23 -2.49 19.66
CA ASN A 126 17.34 -3.61 20.61
C ASN A 126 16.03 -4.37 20.82
N GLU A 127 14.85 -3.79 20.55
CA GLU A 127 13.54 -4.43 20.80
C GLU A 127 12.42 -3.99 19.83
N ALA A 128 12.57 -4.26 18.52
CA ALA A 128 11.40 -4.20 17.63
C ALA A 128 10.40 -5.30 18.02
N TYR A 129 9.13 -4.95 18.27
CA TYR A 129 8.10 -5.91 18.66
C TYR A 129 7.75 -6.82 17.47
N TYR A 130 7.60 -6.23 16.28
CA TYR A 130 7.70 -6.93 15.00
C TYR A 130 8.01 -5.94 13.88
N GLN A 131 8.56 -6.44 12.77
CA GLN A 131 8.88 -5.71 11.56
C GLN A 131 8.10 -6.34 10.39
N TYR A 132 7.64 -5.49 9.48
CA TYR A 132 7.15 -5.87 8.16
C TYR A 132 8.18 -5.49 7.11
N GLY A 133 8.55 -6.42 6.24
CA GLY A 133 9.32 -6.12 5.04
C GLY A 133 8.43 -6.17 3.82
N PHE A 134 8.61 -5.23 2.90
CA PHE A 134 8.06 -5.27 1.55
C PHE A 134 9.19 -5.07 0.55
N ARG A 135 9.22 -5.87 -0.52
CA ARG A 135 10.18 -5.68 -1.61
C ARG A 135 9.59 -6.09 -2.94
N ILE A 136 10.17 -5.61 -4.02
CA ILE A 136 9.91 -6.16 -5.35
C ILE A 136 10.97 -7.23 -5.67
N SER A 137 10.52 -8.38 -6.15
CA SER A 137 11.38 -9.44 -6.68
C SER A 137 10.65 -10.15 -7.81
N ASN A 138 11.29 -10.34 -8.96
CA ASN A 138 10.68 -10.99 -10.13
C ASN A 138 9.31 -10.40 -10.52
N ASP A 139 9.18 -9.07 -10.49
CA ASP A 139 7.95 -8.32 -10.78
C ASP A 139 6.76 -8.59 -9.81
N THR A 140 6.97 -9.32 -8.71
CA THR A 140 6.00 -9.48 -7.63
C THR A 140 6.40 -8.63 -6.43
N VAL A 141 5.40 -8.10 -5.73
CA VAL A 141 5.62 -7.53 -4.40
C VAL A 141 5.59 -8.70 -3.44
N GLN A 142 6.64 -8.83 -2.66
CA GLN A 142 6.77 -9.83 -1.62
C GLN A 142 6.66 -9.17 -0.26
N SER A 143 6.11 -9.89 0.71
CA SER A 143 6.10 -9.48 2.10
C SER A 143 6.77 -10.51 2.99
N THR A 144 7.29 -10.02 4.11
CA THR A 144 7.78 -10.86 5.19
C THR A 144 7.48 -10.20 6.53
N ARG A 145 7.45 -11.01 7.59
CA ARG A 145 7.22 -10.54 8.96
C ARG A 145 8.18 -11.28 9.88
N GLY A 146 8.80 -10.55 10.80
CA GLY A 146 9.68 -11.12 11.80
C GLY A 146 10.02 -10.11 12.89
N THR A 147 10.96 -10.46 13.75
CA THR A 147 11.56 -9.53 14.73
C THR A 147 12.88 -8.93 14.23
N SER A 148 13.46 -9.52 13.20
CA SER A 148 14.62 -9.02 12.46
C SER A 148 14.44 -9.40 10.99
N VAL A 149 14.11 -8.42 10.18
CA VAL A 149 13.87 -8.50 8.74
C VAL A 149 14.96 -7.69 8.05
N ALA A 150 15.47 -8.21 6.94
CA ALA A 150 16.39 -7.50 6.08
C ALA A 150 16.00 -7.71 4.62
N CYS A 151 16.18 -6.70 3.79
CA CYS A 151 15.77 -6.71 2.37
C CYS A 151 16.42 -7.84 1.55
N ASN A 152 17.65 -8.20 1.91
CA ASN A 152 18.50 -9.15 1.19
C ASN A 152 18.51 -10.57 1.78
N THR A 153 17.88 -10.82 2.92
CA THR A 153 17.89 -12.13 3.59
C THR A 153 16.49 -12.54 4.06
N GLY A 154 16.36 -13.80 4.52
CA GLY A 154 15.11 -14.34 5.04
C GLY A 154 14.18 -14.92 3.97
N THR A 155 13.02 -15.39 4.44
CA THR A 155 11.98 -15.99 3.60
C THR A 155 10.93 -14.94 3.28
N TRP A 156 10.61 -14.81 1.99
CA TRP A 156 9.66 -13.84 1.47
C TRP A 156 8.50 -14.57 0.80
N SER A 157 7.28 -14.08 1.03
CA SER A 157 6.07 -14.61 0.40
C SER A 157 5.55 -13.63 -0.62
N ASP A 158 5.14 -14.11 -1.78
CA ASP A 158 4.48 -13.28 -2.79
C ASP A 158 3.16 -12.75 -2.23
N LEU A 159 2.99 -11.43 -2.27
CA LEU A 159 1.73 -10.73 -1.99
C LEU A 159 0.91 -10.56 -3.26
N THR A 160 1.58 -10.49 -4.41
CA THR A 160 0.99 -10.24 -5.71
C THR A 160 1.40 -11.29 -6.73
N VAL A 161 0.64 -11.39 -7.83
CA VAL A 161 0.91 -12.31 -8.94
C VAL A 161 1.28 -11.51 -10.20
N SER A 162 2.45 -11.80 -10.76
CA SER A 162 3.02 -11.09 -11.91
C SER A 162 2.20 -11.25 -13.19
N ASP A 163 1.50 -12.39 -13.35
CA ASP A 163 0.60 -12.66 -14.48
C ASP A 163 -0.64 -11.74 -14.52
N VAL A 164 -0.97 -11.08 -13.41
CA VAL A 164 -2.04 -10.08 -13.35
C VAL A 164 -1.46 -8.69 -13.53
N LEU A 165 -0.42 -8.37 -12.75
CA LEU A 165 0.21 -7.06 -12.71
C LEU A 165 1.68 -7.20 -12.27
N ALA A 166 2.59 -6.66 -13.08
CA ALA A 166 4.03 -6.69 -12.86
C ALA A 166 4.48 -5.39 -12.16
N PHE A 167 4.89 -5.48 -10.90
CA PHE A 167 5.36 -4.32 -10.13
C PHE A 167 6.80 -3.96 -10.50
N LYS A 168 7.06 -2.68 -10.77
CA LYS A 168 8.35 -2.17 -11.24
C LYS A 168 9.04 -1.22 -10.27
N SER A 169 8.27 -0.57 -9.40
CA SER A 169 8.80 0.38 -8.42
C SER A 169 8.01 0.28 -7.13
N LEU A 170 8.72 0.20 -6.01
CA LEU A 170 8.20 0.37 -4.66
C LEU A 170 9.21 1.26 -3.94
N LYS A 171 8.86 2.52 -3.78
CA LYS A 171 9.73 3.49 -3.11
C LYS A 171 8.97 4.14 -1.99
N VAL A 172 9.66 4.25 -0.86
CA VAL A 172 9.19 5.01 0.28
C VAL A 172 10.23 6.05 0.58
N THR A 173 9.82 7.32 0.60
CA THR A 173 10.71 8.45 0.89
C THR A 173 10.07 9.32 1.94
N GLN A 174 10.85 9.86 2.87
CA GLN A 174 10.36 10.87 3.78
C GLN A 174 10.08 12.16 2.97
N ASP A 175 8.88 12.70 3.08
CA ASP A 175 8.47 13.93 2.40
C ASP A 175 8.55 15.11 3.37
N GLY A 176 9.44 16.05 3.06
CA GLY A 176 9.68 17.21 3.90
C GLY A 176 10.46 16.92 5.20
N SER A 177 10.46 17.91 6.09
CA SER A 177 11.02 17.82 7.44
C SER A 177 9.96 17.40 8.44
N ASP A 178 10.38 16.75 9.52
CA ASP A 178 9.51 16.45 10.67
C ASP A 178 8.76 17.71 11.14
N ALA A 179 7.46 17.58 11.38
CA ALA A 179 6.64 18.65 11.93
C ALA A 179 6.56 18.50 13.46
N PHE A 180 6.90 19.58 14.16
CA PHE A 180 6.89 19.63 15.62
C PHE A 180 5.72 20.49 16.08
N VAL A 181 4.94 19.99 17.02
CA VAL A 181 3.69 20.62 17.47
C VAL A 181 3.63 20.62 18.99
N ASN A 182 3.18 21.75 19.58
CA ASN A 182 2.97 21.84 21.01
C ASN A 182 1.69 21.09 21.42
N ALA A 183 1.84 19.94 22.09
CA ALA A 183 0.71 19.13 22.53
C ALA A 183 -0.02 19.74 23.74
N ASP A 184 0.62 20.65 24.48
CA ASP A 184 -0.03 21.39 25.58
C ASP A 184 -0.86 22.57 25.08
N SER A 185 -0.66 22.99 23.82
CA SER A 185 -1.40 24.09 23.24
C SER A 185 -2.79 23.61 22.77
N PRO A 186 -3.89 24.24 23.21
CA PRO A 186 -5.22 23.89 22.74
C PRO A 186 -5.41 24.12 21.23
N THR A 187 -4.49 24.85 20.59
CA THR A 187 -4.50 25.14 19.16
C THR A 187 -3.43 24.38 18.38
N LEU A 188 -2.68 23.45 19.01
CA LEU A 188 -1.61 22.68 18.36
C LEU A 188 -0.64 23.58 17.59
N SER A 189 -0.10 24.59 18.27
CA SER A 189 0.82 25.54 17.65
C SER A 189 2.09 24.84 17.18
N ALA A 190 2.52 25.12 15.95
CA ALA A 190 3.78 24.64 15.41
C ALA A 190 4.97 25.11 16.26
N LEU A 191 5.94 24.22 16.42
CA LEU A 191 7.18 24.41 17.14
C LEU A 191 8.37 24.19 16.20
N THR A 192 9.53 24.70 16.60
CA THR A 192 10.79 24.24 16.02
C THR A 192 11.26 22.97 16.74
N GLU A 193 12.12 22.20 16.10
CA GLU A 193 12.80 21.06 16.73
C GLU A 193 13.46 21.47 18.07
N ALA A 194 14.13 22.63 18.08
CA ALA A 194 14.77 23.17 19.28
C ALA A 194 13.78 23.55 20.39
N ASP A 195 12.59 24.05 20.03
CA ASP A 195 11.54 24.36 21.03
C ASP A 195 11.05 23.09 21.73
N CYS A 196 11.00 21.96 21.01
CA CYS A 196 10.59 20.68 21.59
C CYS A 196 11.62 20.04 22.52
N TYR A 197 12.90 20.33 22.30
CA TYR A 197 13.96 19.69 23.07
C TYR A 197 14.55 20.56 24.18
N ASN A 198 14.49 21.89 24.03
CA ASN A 198 15.28 22.80 24.86
C ASN A 198 14.50 23.98 25.43
N SER A 199 13.17 24.05 25.25
CA SER A 199 12.39 25.21 25.70
C SER A 199 11.41 24.90 26.82
N SER A 200 11.13 25.90 27.65
CA SER A 200 10.03 25.91 28.60
C SER A 200 8.66 26.21 27.94
N ARG A 201 8.57 26.21 26.60
CA ARG A 201 7.35 26.60 25.86
C ARG A 201 6.38 25.44 25.68
N ALA A 202 6.84 24.20 25.81
CA ALA A 202 6.04 23.00 25.74
C ALA A 202 6.61 21.97 26.71
N ASN A 203 5.76 21.43 27.59
CA ASN A 203 6.04 20.26 28.40
C ASN A 203 5.77 18.97 27.62
N ASN A 204 4.99 19.04 26.56
CA ASN A 204 4.68 17.92 25.69
C ASN A 204 4.79 18.34 24.23
N CYS A 205 5.55 17.57 23.47
CA CYS A 205 5.78 17.81 22.05
C CYS A 205 5.33 16.65 21.20
N LEU A 206 4.56 16.97 20.17
CA LEU A 206 4.06 16.04 19.17
C LEU A 206 4.93 16.11 17.92
N ILE A 207 5.42 14.97 17.44
CA ILE A 207 6.23 14.88 16.21
C ILE A 207 5.44 14.14 15.15
N GLU A 208 5.20 14.79 14.02
CA GLU A 208 4.52 14.23 12.87
C GLU A 208 5.51 14.03 11.72
N GLN A 209 5.52 12.82 11.16
CA GLN A 209 6.33 12.47 10.01
C GLN A 209 5.44 12.19 8.82
N LEU A 210 5.88 12.64 7.65
CA LEU A 210 5.19 12.43 6.40
C LEU A 210 6.04 11.53 5.50
N TRP A 211 5.47 10.41 5.09
CA TRP A 211 6.10 9.46 4.19
C TRP A 211 5.35 9.46 2.86
N GLN A 212 6.10 9.50 1.77
CA GLN A 212 5.57 9.33 0.42
C GLN A 212 5.80 7.89 -0.03
N LEU A 213 4.71 7.18 -0.29
CA LEU A 213 4.72 5.87 -0.92
C LEU A 213 4.50 6.04 -2.43
N GLU A 214 5.49 5.66 -3.22
CA GLU A 214 5.40 5.53 -4.67
C GLU A 214 5.32 4.06 -5.04
N LEU A 215 4.24 3.69 -5.73
CA LEU A 215 4.05 2.36 -6.29
C LEU A 215 3.84 2.46 -7.77
N CYS A 216 4.51 1.57 -8.51
CA CYS A 216 4.19 1.40 -9.89
C CYS A 216 4.15 -0.04 -10.36
N ALA A 217 3.15 -0.33 -11.21
CA ALA A 217 3.00 -1.61 -11.85
C ALA A 217 2.47 -1.49 -13.30
N LEU A 218 2.83 -2.48 -14.11
CA LEU A 218 2.48 -2.55 -15.52
C LEU A 218 1.64 -3.81 -15.80
N PRO A 219 0.75 -3.78 -16.81
CA PRO A 219 0.16 -5.00 -17.34
C PRO A 219 1.26 -5.95 -17.85
N PRO A 220 1.10 -7.28 -17.71
CA PRO A 220 2.08 -8.26 -18.17
C PRO A 220 2.33 -8.22 -19.69
N SER A 221 1.36 -7.69 -20.46
CA SER A 221 1.50 -7.49 -21.90
C SER A 221 2.32 -6.24 -22.27
N SER A 222 2.73 -5.43 -21.30
CA SER A 222 3.53 -4.22 -21.53
C SER A 222 5.00 -4.59 -21.70
N SER A 223 5.63 -4.08 -22.76
CA SER A 223 7.09 -4.15 -22.94
C SER A 223 7.82 -2.97 -22.28
N ALA A 224 7.09 -2.08 -21.60
CA ALA A 224 7.70 -0.92 -20.96
C ALA A 224 8.54 -1.36 -19.74
N ALA A 225 9.73 -0.77 -19.62
CA ALA A 225 10.63 -1.01 -18.49
C ALA A 225 10.32 -0.06 -17.32
N THR A 226 9.75 1.10 -17.62
CA THR A 226 9.43 2.16 -16.68
C THR A 226 7.95 2.47 -16.72
N CYS A 227 7.46 3.01 -15.63
CA CYS A 227 6.14 3.59 -15.60
C CYS A 227 6.22 5.08 -15.92
N ASP A 228 5.48 5.48 -16.94
CA ASP A 228 5.27 6.87 -17.31
C ASP A 228 3.82 7.09 -17.75
N ASP A 229 3.43 8.35 -17.92
CA ASP A 229 2.07 8.73 -18.33
C ASP A 229 1.65 8.22 -19.72
N THR A 230 2.59 7.68 -20.51
CA THR A 230 2.32 7.14 -21.85
C THR A 230 2.15 5.62 -21.85
N THR A 231 2.63 4.96 -20.80
CA THR A 231 2.38 3.54 -20.54
C THR A 231 1.01 3.37 -19.88
N SER A 232 0.27 2.30 -20.19
CA SER A 232 -0.95 1.93 -19.44
C SER A 232 -0.61 1.41 -18.04
N ALA A 233 0.23 2.15 -17.31
CA ALA A 233 0.73 1.87 -15.98
C ALA A 233 -0.30 2.21 -14.92
N TYR A 234 -0.22 1.47 -13.83
CA TYR A 234 -0.86 1.81 -12.58
C TYR A 234 0.20 2.48 -11.72
N PHE A 235 0.04 3.77 -11.51
CA PHE A 235 0.94 4.59 -10.72
C PHE A 235 0.16 5.22 -9.57
N SER A 236 0.73 5.18 -8.37
CA SER A 236 0.21 5.91 -7.21
C SER A 236 1.36 6.53 -6.44
N GLN A 237 1.12 7.76 -6.01
CA GLN A 237 1.98 8.48 -5.08
C GLN A 237 1.08 8.98 -3.95
N THR A 238 1.19 8.34 -2.79
CA THR A 238 0.32 8.61 -1.64
C THR A 238 1.14 9.06 -0.46
N LEU A 239 0.71 10.16 0.16
CA LEU A 239 1.27 10.65 1.41
C LEU A 239 0.64 9.91 2.59
N VAL A 240 1.49 9.43 3.50
CA VAL A 240 1.14 8.59 4.62
C VAL A 240 1.77 9.14 5.89
N THR A 241 0.94 9.48 6.86
CA THR A 241 1.37 9.82 8.21
C THR A 241 1.18 8.62 9.14
N PRO A 242 2.14 8.33 10.04
CA PRO A 242 1.95 7.37 11.12
C PRO A 242 0.77 7.78 12.01
N ARG A 243 0.00 6.80 12.51
CA ARG A 243 -1.21 7.07 13.31
C ARG A 243 -0.94 7.49 14.74
N ASN A 244 0.26 7.23 15.24
CA ASN A 244 0.64 7.53 16.62
C ASN A 244 1.76 8.56 16.60
N PRO A 245 1.41 9.85 16.45
CA PRO A 245 2.39 10.91 16.57
C PRO A 245 3.01 10.88 17.97
N LEU A 246 4.32 11.12 18.03
CA LEU A 246 5.12 10.84 19.21
C LEU A 246 5.03 11.99 20.22
N LEU A 247 4.80 11.67 21.51
CA LEU A 247 4.78 12.63 22.60
C LEU A 247 6.11 12.60 23.36
N THR A 248 6.93 13.64 23.26
CA THR A 248 8.09 13.81 24.16
C THR A 248 7.69 14.66 25.35
N GLY A 249 7.96 14.19 26.57
CA GLY A 249 7.89 15.02 27.76
C GLY A 249 9.11 15.94 27.84
N ALA A 250 8.92 17.26 27.87
CA ALA A 250 9.98 18.17 28.22
C ALA A 250 10.20 18.15 29.73
N THR A 251 11.46 18.28 30.13
CA THR A 251 11.88 18.35 31.53
C THR A 251 11.24 19.57 32.23
N PRO A 252 10.81 19.45 33.49
CA PRO A 252 10.40 20.60 34.30
C PRO A 252 11.53 21.62 34.52
#